data_AF-A0A7W4W8R3-F1
#
_entry.id   AF-A0A7W4W8R3-F1
#
_cell.length_a   1.000
_cell.length_b   1.000
_cell.length_c   1.000
_cell.angle_alpha   90.00
_cell.angle_beta   90.00
_cell.angle_gamma   90.00
#
_symmetry.space_group_name_H-M   'P 1'
#
loop_
_entity.id
_entity.type
_entity.pdbx_description
1 polymer ?
#
loop_
_entity_poly.entity_id
_entity_poly.type
_entity_poly.pdbx_seq_one_letter_code
_entity_poly.pdbx_strand_id
1 'polypeptide(L)'
;MIQPTPMLSSPRAFIKRVRDIATDSFNVAIPPLESCRSGRVLMSQVWQALERGELHHGPTSEEDGSVSGVLQVLTAGLPIYVTVSITPEGNQLLVRFVEEG
;
A
#
# COMPACT_ATOMS: atom_id res chain seq x y z
N MET A 1 -6.38 -26.26 -2.27
CA MET A 1 -6.19 -25.53 -3.53
C MET A 1 -6.38 -24.06 -3.22
N ILE A 2 -5.30 -23.28 -3.16
CA ILE A 2 -5.38 -21.84 -2.92
C ILE A 2 -5.75 -21.24 -4.28
N GLN A 3 -6.98 -20.76 -4.40
CA GLN A 3 -7.48 -20.13 -5.60
C GLN A 3 -6.62 -18.88 -5.85
N PRO A 4 -5.90 -18.74 -6.97
CA PRO A 4 -5.10 -17.55 -7.23
C PRO A 4 -6.09 -16.39 -7.37
N THR A 5 -6.07 -15.44 -6.44
CA THR A 5 -7.05 -14.35 -6.35
C THR A 5 -7.02 -13.52 -7.65
N PRO A 6 -7.93 -13.74 -8.63
CA PRO A 6 -7.87 -13.06 -9.92
C PRO A 6 -8.37 -11.61 -9.82
N MET A 7 -8.77 -11.17 -8.63
CA MET A 7 -9.55 -9.96 -8.41
C MET A 7 -8.70 -8.71 -8.17
N LEU A 8 -7.38 -8.81 -8.01
CA LEU A 8 -6.54 -7.65 -7.70
C LEU A 8 -5.87 -7.00 -8.92
N SER A 9 -6.13 -7.49 -10.13
CA SER A 9 -5.53 -6.96 -11.37
C SER A 9 -6.06 -5.57 -11.77
N SER A 10 -7.15 -5.09 -11.14
CA SER A 10 -7.70 -3.77 -11.42
C SER A 10 -7.36 -2.78 -10.29
N PRO A 11 -6.95 -1.53 -10.60
CA PRO A 11 -6.68 -0.50 -9.59
C PRO A 11 -7.80 -0.32 -8.58
N ARG A 12 -9.06 -0.36 -9.04
CA ARG A 12 -10.24 -0.21 -8.18
C ARG A 12 -10.41 -1.38 -7.20
N ALA A 13 -10.26 -2.62 -7.68
CA ALA A 13 -10.42 -3.78 -6.82
C ALA A 13 -9.24 -3.93 -5.84
N PHE A 14 -8.03 -3.57 -6.27
CA PHE A 14 -6.87 -3.49 -5.38
C PHE A 14 -7.08 -2.49 -4.26
N ILE A 15 -7.43 -1.23 -4.58
CA ILE A 15 -7.70 -0.20 -3.58
C ILE A 15 -8.82 -0.63 -2.63
N LYS A 16 -9.91 -1.22 -3.16
CA LYS A 16 -10.98 -1.75 -2.31
C LYS A 16 -10.44 -2.79 -1.33
N ARG A 17 -9.63 -3.74 -1.79
CA ARG A 17 -9.05 -4.77 -0.92
C ARG A 17 -8.11 -4.19 0.11
N VAL A 18 -7.27 -3.23 -0.28
CA VAL A 18 -6.39 -2.52 0.66
C VAL A 18 -7.21 -1.84 1.75
N ARG A 19 -8.31 -1.16 1.40
CA ARG A 19 -9.23 -0.54 2.38
C ARG A 19 -9.90 -1.57 3.29
N ASP A 20 -10.36 -2.69 2.73
CA ASP A 20 -10.99 -3.76 3.50
C ASP A 20 -10.03 -4.32 4.55
N ILE A 21 -8.75 -4.53 4.20
CA ILE A 21 -7.71 -4.98 5.14
C ILE A 21 -7.38 -3.88 6.16
N ALA A 22 -7.20 -2.64 5.68
CA ALA A 22 -6.88 -1.46 6.48
C ALA A 22 -7.98 -1.04 7.47
N THR A 23 -9.19 -1.60 7.35
CA THR A 23 -10.26 -1.40 8.33
C THR A 23 -9.88 -1.96 9.70
N ASP A 24 -9.04 -2.99 9.73
CA ASP A 24 -8.45 -3.54 10.95
C ASP A 24 -6.95 -3.22 11.01
N SER A 25 -6.58 -2.32 11.92
CA SER A 25 -5.20 -1.89 12.10
C SER A 25 -4.22 -3.01 12.47
N PHE A 26 -4.69 -4.14 13.02
CA PHE A 26 -3.82 -5.29 13.33
C PHE A 26 -3.32 -6.00 12.07
N ASN A 27 -4.00 -5.82 10.94
CA ASN A 27 -3.59 -6.39 9.65
C ASN A 27 -2.65 -5.47 8.87
N VAL A 28 -2.29 -4.31 9.43
CA VAL A 28 -1.43 -3.33 8.78
C VAL A 28 -0.06 -3.35 9.43
N ALA A 29 0.92 -3.87 8.70
CA ALA A 29 2.31 -3.89 9.11
C ALA A 29 3.06 -2.73 8.44
N ILE A 30 3.58 -1.83 9.27
CA ILE A 30 4.42 -0.72 8.84
C ILE A 30 5.77 -0.98 9.50
N PRO A 31 6.75 -1.56 8.77
CA PRO A 31 8.07 -1.77 9.34
C PRO A 31 8.63 -0.44 9.87
N PRO A 32 9.36 -0.47 11.00
CA PRO A 32 9.91 0.75 11.59
C PRO A 32 10.69 1.52 10.52
N LEU A 33 10.23 2.74 10.27
CA LEU A 33 10.68 3.63 9.20
C LEU A 33 12.03 4.30 9.55
N GLU A 34 12.90 3.58 10.25
CA GLU A 34 14.12 4.12 10.88
C GLU A 34 15.11 4.71 9.87
N SER A 35 14.93 4.46 8.57
CA SER A 35 15.84 4.90 7.50
C SER A 35 15.33 6.08 6.65
N CYS A 36 14.08 6.53 6.80
CA CYS A 36 13.54 7.59 5.92
C CYS A 36 13.97 8.99 6.40
N ARG A 37 15.05 9.51 5.80
CA ARG A 37 15.55 10.89 6.01
C ARG A 37 14.60 12.00 5.53
N SER A 38 13.54 11.67 4.79
CA SER A 38 12.51 12.63 4.38
C SER A 38 11.25 12.43 5.20
N GLY A 39 10.92 13.43 6.01
CA GLY A 39 9.60 13.71 6.59
C GLY A 39 8.71 12.52 6.93
N ARG A 40 8.56 12.23 8.24
CA ARG A 40 7.65 11.22 8.80
C ARG A 40 6.27 11.24 8.10
N VAL A 41 6.03 10.35 7.14
CA VAL A 41 4.67 10.13 6.60
C VAL A 41 3.84 9.54 7.74
N LEU A 42 2.76 10.23 8.09
CA LEU A 42 1.82 9.77 9.10
C LEU A 42 0.86 8.76 8.48
N MET A 43 0.43 7.77 9.27
CA MET A 43 -0.57 6.80 8.81
C MET A 43 -1.88 7.44 8.35
N SER A 44 -2.29 8.54 9.00
CA SER A 44 -3.46 9.32 8.57
C SER A 44 -3.33 9.84 7.14
N GLN A 45 -2.11 10.17 6.68
CA GLN A 45 -1.87 10.65 5.32
C GLN A 45 -1.90 9.50 4.30
N VAL A 46 -1.38 8.33 4.68
CA VAL A 46 -1.53 7.10 3.87
C VAL A 46 -3.00 6.73 3.73
N TRP A 47 -3.78 6.86 4.80
CA TRP A 47 -5.22 6.56 4.78
C TRP A 47 -5.97 7.54 3.88
N GLN A 48 -5.65 8.82 3.96
CA GLN A 48 -6.22 9.82 3.04
C GLN A 48 -5.90 9.52 1.57
N ALA A 49 -4.68 9.07 1.25
CA ALA A 49 -4.33 8.66 -0.11
C ALA A 49 -5.12 7.42 -0.55
N LEU A 50 -5.28 6.44 0.35
CA LEU A 50 -6.11 5.26 0.10
C LEU A 50 -7.58 5.61 -0.11
N GLU A 51 -8.13 6.56 0.64
CA GLU A 51 -9.51 7.06 0.51
C GLU A 51 -9.75 7.80 -0.81
N ARG A 52 -8.75 8.53 -1.31
CA ARG A 52 -8.78 9.09 -2.67
C ARG A 52 -8.77 8.00 -3.73
N GLY A 53 -8.11 6.88 -3.44
CA GLY A 53 -8.06 5.72 -4.33
C GLY A 53 -7.20 5.95 -5.57
N GLU A 54 -6.25 6.88 -5.48
CA GLU A 54 -5.35 7.25 -6.55
C GLU A 54 -4.06 6.45 -6.42
N LEU A 55 -3.93 5.42 -7.27
CA LEU A 55 -2.67 4.73 -7.48
C LEU A 55 -1.83 5.52 -8.46
N HIS A 56 -0.60 5.81 -8.07
CA HIS A 56 0.42 6.33 -8.96
C HIS A 56 0.95 5.23 -9.90
N HIS A 57 1.08 4.00 -9.39
CA HIS A 57 1.51 2.82 -10.15
C HIS A 57 0.89 1.53 -9.62
N GLY A 58 0.79 0.49 -10.47
CA GLY A 58 0.21 -0.80 -10.12
C GLY A 58 -1.32 -0.86 -10.27
N PRO A 59 -1.97 -1.94 -9.80
CA PRO A 59 -1.40 -3.05 -9.03
C PRO A 59 -0.52 -3.98 -9.87
N THR A 60 0.58 -4.43 -9.29
CA THR A 60 1.54 -5.37 -9.89
C THR A 60 1.64 -6.60 -9.01
N SER A 61 1.62 -7.79 -9.62
CA SER A 61 1.87 -9.04 -8.90
C SER A 61 3.37 -9.28 -8.83
N GLU A 62 3.86 -9.51 -7.62
CA GLU A 62 5.28 -9.79 -7.34
C GLU A 62 5.57 -11.29 -7.43
N GLU A 63 6.84 -11.66 -7.53
CA GLU A 63 7.27 -13.07 -7.63
C GLU A 63 6.91 -13.90 -6.39
N ASP A 64 6.79 -13.27 -5.22
CA ASP A 64 6.38 -13.91 -3.97
C ASP A 64 4.86 -14.12 -3.86
N GLY A 65 4.09 -13.67 -4.86
CA GLY A 65 2.62 -13.75 -4.88
C GLY A 65 1.92 -12.60 -4.18
N SER A 66 2.67 -11.62 -3.65
CA SER A 66 2.08 -10.38 -3.15
C SER A 66 1.58 -9.52 -4.31
N VAL A 67 0.65 -8.61 -4.00
CA VAL A 67 0.18 -7.62 -4.97
C VAL A 67 0.49 -6.24 -4.41
N SER A 68 1.23 -5.45 -5.18
CA SER A 68 1.75 -4.15 -4.76
C SER A 68 1.20 -3.02 -5.61
N GLY A 69 1.03 -1.85 -5.02
CA GLY A 69 0.69 -0.62 -5.71
C GLY A 69 1.40 0.56 -5.06
N VAL A 70 1.66 1.61 -5.84
CA VAL A 70 2.29 2.83 -5.34
C VAL A 70 1.22 3.89 -5.18
N LEU A 71 1.14 4.47 -3.99
CA LEU A 71 0.27 5.59 -3.66
C LEU A 71 1.09 6.87 -3.58
N GLN A 72 0.48 7.96 -4.03
CA GLN A 72 0.98 9.30 -3.78
C GLN A 72 0.36 9.84 -2.49
N VAL A 73 1.19 10.13 -1.49
CA VAL A 73 0.81 10.66 -0.19
C VAL A 73 1.28 12.10 -0.08
N LEU A 74 0.41 13.02 0.33
CA LEU A 74 0.79 14.42 0.51
C LEU A 74 1.25 14.67 1.95
N THR A 75 2.50 15.07 2.11
CA THR A 75 3.09 15.44 3.40
C THR A 75 3.62 16.87 3.37
N ALA A 76 3.08 17.75 4.22
CA ALA A 76 3.46 19.17 4.25
C ALA A 76 3.43 19.86 2.86
N GLY A 77 2.51 19.43 1.98
CA GLY A 77 2.38 19.95 0.62
C GLY A 77 3.30 19.31 -0.42
N LEU A 78 4.20 18.40 -0.03
CA LEU A 78 5.06 17.64 -0.92
C LEU A 78 4.50 16.24 -1.18
N PRO A 79 4.53 15.74 -2.43
CA PRO A 79 4.17 14.37 -2.71
C PRO A 79 5.30 13.42 -2.29
N ILE A 80 4.95 12.40 -1.51
CA ILE A 80 5.80 11.26 -1.16
C ILE A 80 5.14 10.00 -1.72
N TYR A 81 5.93 9.08 -2.26
CA TYR A 81 5.43 7.83 -2.80
C TYR A 81 5.63 6.69 -1.80
N VAL A 82 4.54 5.95 -1.55
CA VAL A 82 4.56 4.77 -0.68
C VAL A 82 4.06 3.56 -1.44
N THR A 83 4.76 2.44 -1.30
CA THR A 83 4.32 1.14 -1.78
C THR A 83 3.41 0.51 -0.73
N VAL A 84 2.22 0.12 -1.15
CA VAL A 84 1.31 -0.72 -0.38
C VAL A 84 1.27 -2.09 -1.00
N SER A 85 1.53 -3.14 -0.22
CA SER A 85 1.57 -4.52 -0.68
C SER A 85 0.60 -5.36 0.13
N ILE A 86 -0.30 -6.07 -0.54
CA ILE A 86 -1.12 -7.12 0.06
C ILE A 86 -0.29 -8.39 0.07
N THR A 87 -0.11 -9.01 1.23
CA THR A 87 0.68 -10.25 1.35
C THR A 87 0.06 -11.39 0.53
N PRO A 88 0.83 -12.45 0.20
CA PRO A 88 0.31 -13.58 -0.58
C PRO A 88 -0.91 -14.26 0.07
N GLU A 89 -0.99 -14.24 1.40
CA GLU A 89 -2.13 -14.75 2.18
C GLU A 89 -3.39 -13.87 2.03
N GLY A 90 -3.24 -12.67 1.47
CA GLY A 90 -4.32 -11.77 1.12
C GLY A 90 -4.97 -11.06 2.29
N ASN A 91 -4.43 -11.19 3.51
CA ASN A 91 -5.03 -10.70 4.75
C ASN A 91 -4.21 -9.61 5.46
N GLN A 92 -2.97 -9.37 5.04
CA GLN A 92 -2.11 -8.34 5.63
C GLN A 92 -1.72 -7.29 4.60
N LEU A 93 -1.55 -6.05 5.06
CA LEU A 93 -1.08 -4.91 4.30
C LEU A 93 0.28 -4.48 4.81
N LEU A 94 1.26 -4.45 3.91
CA LEU A 94 2.58 -3.90 4.16
C LEU A 94 2.68 -2.51 3.52
N VAL A 95 3.07 -1.50 4.31
CA VAL A 95 3.30 -0.15 3.80
C VAL A 95 4.79 0.17 3.88
N ARG A 96 5.41 0.43 2.73
CA ARG A 96 6.84 0.75 2.59
C ARG A 96 7.02 2.06 1.84
N PHE A 97 8.09 2.77 2.11
CA PHE A 97 8.43 3.98 1.34
C PHE A 97 9.09 3.57 0.04
N VAL A 98 8.83 4.32 -1.03
CA VAL A 98 9.69 4.29 -2.20
C VAL A 98 10.89 5.17 -1.84
N GLU A 99 12.04 4.59 -1.50
CA GLU A 99 13.27 5.37 -1.48
C GLU A 99 13.48 5.89 -2.90
N GLU A 100 13.50 7.21 -3.07
CA GLU A 100 14.04 7.81 -4.29
C GLU A 100 15.51 7.36 -4.37
N GLY A 101 15.81 6.49 -5.34
CA GLY A 101 17.17 6.14 -5.73
C GLY A 101 17.87 7.28 -6.44
#